data_AF-A0A3B4GIJ6-F1
#
_entry.id   AF-A0A3B4GIJ6-F1
#
_cell.length_a   1.000
_cell.length_b   1.000
_cell.length_c   1.000
_cell.angle_alpha   90.00
_cell.angle_beta   90.00
_cell.angle_gamma   90.00
#
_symmetry.space_group_name_H-M   'P 1'
#
loop_
_entity.id
_entity.type
_entity.pdbx_description
1 polymer ?
#
loop_
_entity_poly.entity_id
_entity_poly.type
_entity_poly.pdbx_seq_one_letter_code
_entity_poly.pdbx_strand_id
1 'polypeptide(L)'
;MEESKSATEVHSAVKTGAEDSAESQANEATGEASSQMPNKPTAEAEARYKRMKLFDKVMQKSLNRFIEDVSFNRFASMFRPLYSKNPQRMESIHKQFIEELRSTIQEDINRLIEEGQLELKLNELDKLERATKDSPDPAWRPSGVPEQDFCSFLMPYYQKQEAYMRRELKKIQAENAALAQKVQGGRESISQTEHRISAAVDEWKVSVTEFERLASSLCPADVFDV
;
A
#
# COMPACT_ATOMS: atom_id res chain seq x y z
N MET A 1 12.97 -23.68 -37.15
CA MET A 1 12.17 -24.91 -37.28
C MET A 1 11.84 -25.34 -35.87
N GLU A 2 10.63 -25.31 -35.35
CA GLU A 2 9.27 -24.92 -35.78
C GLU A 2 8.62 -24.39 -34.46
N GLU A 3 7.80 -23.34 -34.42
CA GLU A 3 6.39 -23.28 -34.86
C GLU A 3 5.58 -24.49 -34.33
N SER A 4 4.41 -24.42 -33.68
CA SER A 4 3.25 -23.54 -33.80
C SER A 4 2.30 -23.83 -32.60
N LYS A 5 1.52 -22.87 -32.05
CA LYS A 5 0.16 -22.42 -32.48
C LYS A 5 -0.90 -23.54 -32.29
N SER A 6 -2.13 -23.39 -31.83
CA SER A 6 -3.12 -22.29 -31.70
C SER A 6 -4.30 -22.90 -30.90
N ALA A 7 -4.98 -22.18 -29.99
CA ALA A 7 -6.19 -21.36 -30.19
C ALA A 7 -7.46 -22.12 -30.65
N THR A 8 -8.59 -21.85 -29.98
CA THR A 8 -9.94 -21.43 -30.49
C THR A 8 -10.98 -21.77 -29.38
N GLU A 9 -11.56 -20.80 -28.65
CA GLU A 9 -12.77 -19.99 -28.97
C GLU A 9 -14.06 -20.85 -29.00
N VAL A 10 -15.19 -20.51 -28.37
CA VAL A 10 -16.15 -19.49 -28.85
C VAL A 10 -17.24 -19.20 -27.79
N HIS A 11 -17.41 -17.90 -27.51
CA HIS A 11 -18.61 -17.05 -27.35
C HIS A 11 -19.98 -17.54 -26.84
N SER A 12 -20.60 -16.67 -26.02
CA SER A 12 -21.82 -15.89 -26.35
C SER A 12 -22.27 -15.11 -25.09
N ALA A 13 -22.11 -13.78 -24.98
CA ALA A 13 -22.98 -12.70 -25.48
C ALA A 13 -24.36 -12.65 -24.74
N VAL A 14 -24.96 -11.51 -24.31
CA VAL A 14 -24.76 -10.06 -24.52
C VAL A 14 -25.78 -9.30 -23.60
N LYS A 15 -25.43 -8.05 -23.20
CA LYS A 15 -26.21 -6.78 -22.95
C LYS A 15 -27.71 -6.84 -22.56
N THR A 16 -28.37 -5.93 -21.84
CA THR A 16 -28.35 -4.46 -21.52
C THR A 16 -29.55 -4.28 -20.54
N GLY A 17 -29.65 -3.36 -19.58
CA GLY A 17 -29.57 -1.90 -19.65
C GLY A 17 -30.96 -1.25 -19.35
N ALA A 18 -31.03 -0.52 -18.23
CA ALA A 18 -31.85 0.67 -17.90
C ALA A 18 -33.39 0.62 -17.64
N GLU A 19 -33.75 1.19 -16.47
CA GLU A 19 -34.89 2.09 -16.14
C GLU A 19 -36.33 1.53 -16.26
N ASP A 20 -37.35 1.85 -15.45
CA ASP A 20 -37.68 3.02 -14.63
C ASP A 20 -38.86 2.69 -13.67
N SER A 21 -39.27 3.67 -12.86
CA SER A 21 -40.60 3.87 -12.24
C SER A 21 -40.87 3.30 -10.84
N ALA A 22 -40.61 4.13 -9.84
CA ALA A 22 -41.28 4.11 -8.54
C ALA A 22 -42.50 5.06 -8.57
N GLU A 23 -43.63 4.56 -8.06
CA GLU A 23 -44.88 5.30 -7.89
C GLU A 23 -44.87 6.28 -6.71
N SER A 24 -45.75 7.27 -6.86
CA SER A 24 -45.95 8.51 -6.12
C SER A 24 -46.74 8.39 -4.80
N GLN A 25 -46.83 9.55 -4.12
CA GLN A 25 -47.86 10.03 -3.16
C GLN A 25 -47.54 9.84 -1.67
N ALA A 26 -47.74 10.80 -0.76
CA ALA A 26 -48.24 12.18 -0.83
C ALA A 26 -47.96 12.90 0.50
N ASN A 27 -47.87 14.24 0.46
CA ASN A 27 -48.68 15.20 1.26
C ASN A 27 -47.91 16.49 1.57
N GLU A 28 -48.48 17.57 1.06
CA GLU A 28 -48.22 18.97 1.41
C GLU A 28 -48.66 19.28 2.85
N ALA A 29 -47.97 20.21 3.50
CA ALA A 29 -48.60 21.28 4.25
C ALA A 29 -47.62 22.44 4.51
N THR A 30 -48.08 23.62 4.11
CA THR A 30 -47.47 24.95 4.11
C THR A 30 -47.31 25.52 5.52
N GLY A 31 -46.26 26.31 5.75
CA GLY A 31 -46.13 27.15 6.96
C GLY A 31 -44.88 28.03 6.92
N GLU A 32 -45.02 29.27 6.46
CA GLU A 32 -44.01 30.33 6.63
C GLU A 32 -43.99 30.84 8.08
N ALA A 33 -42.80 30.99 8.66
CA ALA A 33 -42.54 31.98 9.70
C ALA A 33 -41.04 32.33 9.79
N SER A 34 -40.76 33.60 9.57
CA SER A 34 -39.49 34.30 9.78
C SER A 34 -39.11 34.37 11.26
N SER A 35 -37.84 34.10 11.60
CA SER A 35 -36.92 35.01 12.35
C SER A 35 -35.79 34.29 13.12
N GLN A 36 -34.58 34.75 12.84
CA GLN A 36 -33.37 34.85 13.68
C GLN A 36 -32.73 33.61 14.36
N MET A 37 -31.44 33.44 14.00
CA MET A 37 -30.39 32.59 14.57
C MET A 37 -30.20 32.73 16.09
N PRO A 38 -29.61 31.70 16.72
CA PRO A 38 -28.32 31.90 17.37
C PRO A 38 -27.24 30.91 16.91
N ASN A 39 -26.07 31.48 16.67
CA ASN A 39 -24.86 30.86 16.12
C ASN A 39 -24.44 29.57 16.85
N LYS A 40 -24.33 28.48 16.08
CA LYS A 40 -23.50 27.32 16.39
C LYS A 40 -22.24 27.41 15.53
N PRO A 41 -21.01 27.35 16.07
CA PRO A 41 -19.83 27.27 15.23
C PRO A 41 -19.82 25.87 14.60
N THR A 42 -20.26 25.79 13.36
CA THR A 42 -20.17 24.59 12.53
C THR A 42 -18.71 24.26 12.25
N ALA A 43 -18.41 22.97 12.06
CA ALA A 43 -17.15 22.44 11.53
C ALA A 43 -16.71 23.05 10.16
N GLU A 44 -17.52 23.95 9.61
CA GLU A 44 -17.39 24.68 8.34
C GLU A 44 -16.31 25.78 8.34
N ALA A 45 -15.78 26.14 9.51
CA ALA A 45 -14.61 27.01 9.59
C ALA A 45 -13.31 26.30 9.17
N GLU A 46 -13.29 24.97 9.02
CA GLU A 46 -12.08 24.18 8.73
C GLU A 46 -11.70 24.15 7.25
N ALA A 47 -12.57 24.68 6.38
CA ALA A 47 -12.21 25.21 5.06
C ALA A 47 -11.47 26.56 5.15
N ARG A 48 -10.87 26.89 6.31
CA ARG A 48 -10.01 28.05 6.62
C ARG A 48 -8.77 28.02 5.72
N TYR A 49 -9.00 28.49 4.49
CA TYR A 49 -8.05 28.73 3.41
C TYR A 49 -7.39 27.47 2.84
N LYS A 50 -7.84 27.06 1.64
CA LYS A 50 -6.96 26.32 0.72
C LYS A 50 -5.61 27.04 0.72
N ARG A 51 -4.51 26.38 1.09
CA ARG A 51 -3.19 27.04 1.27
C ARG A 51 -2.80 27.89 0.06
N MET A 52 -3.22 27.47 -1.14
CA MET A 52 -3.06 28.24 -2.37
C MET A 52 -3.76 29.62 -2.32
N LYS A 53 -5.02 29.70 -1.89
CA LYS A 53 -5.73 30.99 -1.76
C LYS A 53 -5.05 31.93 -0.77
N LEU A 54 -4.46 31.39 0.29
CA LEU A 54 -3.69 32.19 1.24
C LEU A 54 -2.38 32.69 0.61
N PHE A 55 -1.68 31.81 -0.12
CA PHE A 55 -0.50 32.17 -0.89
C PHE A 55 -0.81 33.31 -1.88
N ASP A 56 -1.83 33.15 -2.73
CA ASP A 56 -2.26 34.18 -3.68
C ASP A 56 -2.55 35.51 -2.99
N LYS A 57 -3.29 35.47 -1.88
CA LYS A 57 -3.63 36.68 -1.11
C LYS A 57 -2.39 37.37 -0.57
N VAL A 58 -1.42 36.62 -0.03
CA VAL A 58 -0.18 37.17 0.53
C VAL A 58 0.69 37.75 -0.59
N MET A 59 0.82 37.06 -1.72
CA MET A 59 1.60 37.53 -2.86
C MET A 59 1.01 38.80 -3.48
N GLN A 60 -0.31 38.83 -3.72
CA GLN A 60 -1.00 40.01 -4.22
C GLN A 60 -0.86 41.22 -3.28
N LYS A 61 -1.03 41.00 -1.97
CA LYS A 61 -0.87 42.07 -0.98
C LYS A 61 0.57 42.60 -0.94
N SER A 62 1.56 41.72 -1.08
CA SER A 62 2.97 42.10 -1.09
C SER A 62 3.34 42.88 -2.35
N LEU A 63 2.85 42.46 -3.52
CA LEU A 63 3.03 43.19 -4.78
C LEU A 63 2.40 44.58 -4.72
N ASN A 64 1.16 44.68 -4.23
CA ASN A 64 0.49 45.98 -4.10
C ASN A 64 1.27 46.93 -3.16
N ARG A 65 1.74 46.43 -2.01
CA ARG A 65 2.61 47.19 -1.09
C ARG A 65 3.89 47.67 -1.76
N PHE A 66 4.54 46.80 -2.53
CA PHE A 66 5.74 47.17 -3.27
C PHE A 66 5.47 48.27 -4.29
N ILE A 67 4.37 48.19 -5.04
CA ILE A 67 3.98 49.23 -6.01
C ILE A 67 3.62 50.55 -5.33
N GLU A 68 2.97 50.52 -4.16
CA GLU A 68 2.68 51.72 -3.36
C GLU A 68 3.96 52.47 -2.96
N ASP A 69 5.04 51.76 -2.63
CA ASP A 69 6.34 52.34 -2.30
C ASP A 69 6.99 53.04 -3.50
N VAL A 70 6.67 52.62 -4.73
CA VAL A 70 7.14 53.23 -5.98
C VAL A 70 6.16 54.31 -6.50
N SER A 71 5.60 55.09 -5.58
CA SER A 71 4.67 56.18 -5.91
C SER A 71 5.23 57.22 -6.89
N PHE A 72 4.34 57.84 -7.67
CA PHE A 72 4.69 58.90 -8.62
C PHE A 72 5.42 60.07 -7.96
N ASN A 73 5.04 60.45 -6.74
CA ASN A 73 5.69 61.55 -6.01
C ASN A 73 7.18 61.26 -5.77
N ARG A 74 7.50 60.05 -5.31
CA ARG A 74 8.91 59.63 -5.14
C ARG A 74 9.64 59.63 -6.48
N PHE A 75 9.02 59.09 -7.52
CA PHE A 75 9.59 59.07 -8.88
C PHE A 75 9.89 60.48 -9.43
N ALA A 76 8.91 61.38 -9.39
CA ALA A 76 9.05 62.77 -9.84
C ALA A 76 10.08 63.55 -9.00
N SER A 77 10.15 63.28 -7.69
CA SER A 77 11.12 63.93 -6.79
C SER A 77 12.58 63.59 -7.11
N MET A 78 12.84 62.41 -7.68
CA MET A 78 14.17 61.94 -8.11
C MET A 78 14.55 62.50 -9.50
N PHE A 79 13.56 62.68 -10.37
CA PHE A 79 13.74 63.18 -11.74
C PHE A 79 13.23 64.62 -11.94
N ARG A 80 13.49 65.52 -10.98
CA ARG A 80 12.98 66.92 -10.99
C ARG A 80 13.22 67.67 -12.30
N PRO A 81 14.44 67.65 -12.90
CA PRO A 81 14.69 68.42 -14.11
C PRO A 81 13.82 67.98 -15.30
N LEU A 82 13.47 66.70 -15.36
CA LEU A 82 12.61 66.13 -16.40
C LEU A 82 11.13 66.43 -16.10
N TYR A 83 10.71 66.31 -14.84
CA TYR A 83 9.37 66.66 -14.40
C TYR A 83 9.03 68.14 -14.70
N SER A 84 9.93 69.07 -14.37
CA SER A 84 9.73 70.51 -14.63
C SER A 84 9.61 70.84 -16.12
N LYS A 85 10.18 70.03 -17.02
CA LYS A 85 10.11 70.24 -18.47
C LYS A 85 8.81 69.72 -19.07
N ASN A 86 8.34 68.55 -18.63
CA ASN A 86 7.11 67.95 -19.15
C ASN A 86 6.47 66.99 -18.13
N PRO A 87 5.61 67.50 -17.24
CA PRO A 87 4.94 66.70 -16.21
C PRO A 87 4.08 65.57 -16.80
N GLN A 88 3.36 65.86 -17.89
CA GLN A 88 2.45 64.92 -18.55
C GLN A 88 3.20 63.70 -19.12
N ARG A 89 4.34 63.93 -19.78
CA ARG A 89 5.17 62.82 -20.27
C ARG A 89 5.78 62.02 -19.12
N MET A 90 6.20 62.68 -18.04
CA MET A 90 6.74 61.99 -16.87
C MET A 90 5.70 61.07 -16.20
N GLU A 91 4.47 61.55 -16.07
CA GLU A 91 3.34 60.78 -15.56
C GLU A 91 3.03 59.56 -16.45
N SER A 92 3.02 59.75 -17.77
CA SER A 92 2.85 58.65 -18.72
C SER A 92 3.96 57.58 -18.59
N ILE A 93 5.22 57.99 -18.44
CA ILE A 93 6.35 57.08 -18.28
C ILE A 93 6.23 56.29 -16.98
N HIS A 94 5.92 56.96 -15.86
CA HIS A 94 5.74 56.29 -14.57
C HIS A 94 4.60 55.28 -14.62
N LYS A 95 3.47 55.63 -15.23
CA LYS A 95 2.34 54.72 -15.39
C LYS A 95 2.71 53.48 -16.20
N GLN A 96 3.42 53.65 -17.32
CA GLN A 96 3.91 52.54 -18.14
C GLN A 96 4.86 51.65 -17.35
N PHE A 97 5.83 52.25 -16.65
CA PHE A 97 6.79 51.53 -15.81
C PHE A 97 6.09 50.69 -14.73
N ILE A 98 5.11 51.24 -14.03
CA ILE A 98 4.38 50.51 -12.97
C ILE A 98 3.53 49.38 -13.57
N GLU A 99 2.88 49.60 -14.71
CA GLU A 99 2.09 48.56 -15.37
C GLU A 99 2.98 47.39 -15.83
N GLU A 100 4.08 47.69 -16.51
CA GLU A 100 5.07 46.68 -16.95
C GLU A 100 5.65 45.93 -15.75
N LEU A 101 6.11 46.65 -14.71
CA LEU A 101 6.66 46.04 -13.50
C LEU A 101 5.67 45.10 -12.82
N ARG A 102 4.40 45.53 -12.71
CA ARG A 102 3.34 44.71 -12.12
C ARG A 102 3.05 43.47 -12.96
N SER A 103 2.91 43.63 -14.28
CA SER A 103 2.61 42.51 -15.20
C SER A 103 3.74 41.50 -15.19
N THR A 104 4.99 41.94 -15.34
CA THR A 104 6.15 41.06 -15.36
C THR A 104 6.31 40.29 -14.04
N ILE A 105 6.20 40.95 -12.89
CA ILE A 105 6.27 40.24 -11.59
C ILE A 105 5.11 39.24 -11.45
N GLN A 106 3.90 39.60 -11.90
CA GLN A 106 2.75 38.71 -11.80
C GLN A 106 2.88 37.49 -12.72
N GLU A 107 3.34 37.68 -13.94
CA GLU A 107 3.64 36.63 -14.91
C GLU A 107 4.73 35.70 -14.36
N ASP A 108 5.77 36.26 -13.75
CA ASP A 108 6.85 35.48 -13.14
C ASP A 108 6.36 34.65 -11.95
N ILE A 109 5.51 35.22 -11.08
CA ILE A 109 4.88 34.48 -9.98
C ILE A 109 4.03 33.34 -10.53
N ASN A 110 3.19 33.60 -11.54
CA ASN A 110 2.34 32.58 -12.14
C ASN A 110 3.17 31.46 -12.77
N ARG A 111 4.24 31.81 -13.48
CA ARG A 111 5.18 30.84 -14.05
C ARG A 111 5.83 29.98 -12.97
N LEU A 112 6.27 30.56 -11.85
CA LEU A 112 6.82 29.81 -10.72
C LEU A 112 5.78 28.89 -10.05
N ILE A 113 4.52 29.33 -9.98
CA ILE A 113 3.40 28.50 -9.48
C ILE A 113 3.22 27.26 -10.38
N GLU A 114 3.24 27.46 -11.70
CA GLU A 114 3.06 26.40 -12.70
C GLU A 114 4.26 25.44 -12.73
N GLU A 115 5.48 25.97 -12.85
CA GLU A 115 6.74 25.20 -12.86
C GLU A 115 6.90 24.39 -11.56
N GLY A 116 6.59 25.01 -10.41
CA GLY A 116 6.66 24.37 -9.10
C GLY A 116 5.49 23.43 -8.82
N GLN A 117 4.47 23.37 -9.69
CA GLN A 117 3.20 22.68 -9.46
C GLN A 117 2.61 22.98 -8.08
N LEU A 118 2.69 24.25 -7.66
CA LEU A 118 2.46 24.64 -6.28
C LEU A 118 1.03 24.35 -5.84
N GLU A 119 0.05 24.49 -6.74
CA GLU A 119 -1.34 24.18 -6.46
C GLU A 119 -1.53 22.71 -6.08
N LEU A 120 -0.95 21.80 -6.85
CA LEU A 120 -1.02 20.36 -6.56
C LEU A 120 -0.37 20.06 -5.21
N LYS A 121 0.85 20.56 -4.96
CA LYS A 121 1.59 20.29 -3.72
C LYS A 121 0.87 20.83 -2.48
N LEU A 122 0.34 22.06 -2.55
CA LEU A 122 -0.38 22.67 -1.42
C LEU A 122 -1.73 21.97 -1.18
N ASN A 123 -2.44 21.56 -2.24
CA ASN A 123 -3.67 20.79 -2.10
C ASN A 123 -3.42 19.38 -1.52
N GLU A 124 -2.33 18.72 -1.90
CA GLU A 124 -1.93 17.45 -1.28
C GLU A 124 -1.55 17.62 0.19
N LEU A 125 -0.87 18.71 0.54
CA LEU A 125 -0.58 19.02 1.95
C LEU A 125 -1.87 19.24 2.76
N ASP A 126 -2.85 19.95 2.20
CA ASP A 126 -4.19 20.12 2.78
C ASP A 126 -4.92 18.77 2.97
N LYS A 127 -4.68 17.78 2.10
CA LYS A 127 -5.23 16.42 2.25
C LYS A 127 -4.51 15.64 3.35
N LEU A 128 -3.18 15.68 3.38
CA LEU A 128 -2.37 14.97 4.37
C LEU A 128 -2.66 15.47 5.79
N GLU A 129 -2.75 16.78 6.00
CA GLU A 129 -3.10 17.35 7.31
C GLU A 129 -4.48 16.90 7.79
N ARG A 130 -5.47 16.85 6.89
CA ARG A 130 -6.81 16.36 7.23
C ARG A 130 -6.80 14.87 7.60
N ALA A 131 -6.01 14.06 6.91
CA ALA A 131 -5.91 12.63 7.18
C ALA A 131 -5.29 12.32 8.55
N THR A 132 -4.45 13.22 9.09
CA THR A 132 -3.74 13.02 10.36
C THR A 132 -4.27 13.87 11.51
N LYS A 133 -5.39 14.57 11.32
CA LYS A 133 -5.88 15.56 12.29
C LYS A 133 -6.19 14.97 13.67
N ASP A 134 -6.65 13.73 13.70
CA ASP A 134 -7.04 13.03 14.92
C ASP A 134 -5.94 12.10 15.47
N SER A 135 -4.74 12.06 14.85
CA SER A 135 -3.65 11.23 15.37
C SER A 135 -3.01 11.90 16.59
N PRO A 136 -3.04 11.28 17.78
CA PRO A 136 -2.45 11.87 19.00
C PRO A 136 -0.92 11.82 19.00
N ASP A 137 -0.33 10.93 18.20
CA ASP A 137 1.10 10.69 18.19
C ASP A 137 1.85 11.73 17.35
N PRO A 138 3.04 12.16 17.79
CA PRO A 138 3.92 12.98 16.98
C PRO A 138 4.23 12.30 15.63
N ALA A 139 4.06 13.05 14.54
CA ALA A 139 4.41 12.54 13.22
C ALA A 139 5.90 12.21 13.13
N TRP A 140 6.22 11.08 12.49
CA TRP A 140 7.61 10.63 12.29
C TRP A 140 8.45 11.71 11.60
N ARG A 141 9.71 11.82 12.02
CA ARG A 141 10.74 12.68 11.42
C ARG A 141 12.00 11.86 11.24
N PRO A 142 12.76 12.07 10.14
CA PRO A 142 14.05 11.42 9.97
C PRO A 142 14.94 11.68 11.18
N SER A 143 15.51 10.62 11.72
CA SER A 143 16.44 10.69 12.85
C SER A 143 17.79 11.32 12.46
N GLY A 144 18.10 11.31 11.16
CA GLY A 144 19.42 11.67 10.64
C GLY A 144 20.39 10.48 10.59
N VAL A 145 19.95 9.30 11.03
CA VAL A 145 20.69 8.04 10.92
C VAL A 145 20.01 7.17 9.86
N PRO A 146 20.58 7.06 8.65
CA PRO A 146 19.93 6.38 7.53
C PRO A 146 19.51 4.95 7.83
N GLU A 147 20.34 4.20 8.56
CA GLU A 147 20.07 2.81 8.92
C GLU A 147 18.79 2.69 9.75
N GLN A 148 18.61 3.57 10.74
CA GLN A 148 17.43 3.60 11.60
C GLN A 148 16.18 4.02 10.83
N ASP A 149 16.31 5.03 9.97
CA ASP A 149 15.20 5.55 9.17
C ASP A 149 14.71 4.48 8.18
N PHE A 150 15.63 3.73 7.57
CA PHE A 150 15.33 2.62 6.66
C PHE A 150 14.66 1.42 7.34
N CYS A 151 15.05 1.12 8.59
CA CYS A 151 14.47 -0.01 9.32
C CYS A 151 12.95 0.11 9.43
N SER A 152 12.42 1.31 9.67
CA SER A 152 10.96 1.53 9.77
C SER A 152 10.20 1.14 8.50
N PHE A 153 10.78 1.45 7.33
CA PHE A 153 10.22 1.13 6.03
C PHE A 153 10.34 -0.36 5.69
N LEU A 154 11.46 -1.00 6.04
CA LEU A 154 11.71 -2.41 5.72
C LEU A 154 10.99 -3.38 6.65
N MET A 155 10.69 -2.97 7.89
CA MET A 155 10.12 -3.87 8.91
C MET A 155 8.86 -4.61 8.46
N PRO A 156 7.86 -3.98 7.80
CA PRO A 156 6.66 -4.68 7.36
C PRO A 156 6.94 -5.79 6.34
N TYR A 157 7.94 -5.60 5.47
CA TYR A 157 8.34 -6.61 4.47
C TYR A 157 8.98 -7.82 5.15
N TYR A 158 9.90 -7.58 6.09
CA TYR A 158 10.54 -8.67 6.83
C TYR A 158 9.56 -9.42 7.72
N GLN A 159 8.61 -8.73 8.36
CA GLN A 159 7.54 -9.37 9.12
C GLN A 159 6.68 -10.28 8.25
N LYS A 160 6.33 -9.83 7.02
CA LYS A 160 5.58 -10.65 6.06
C LYS A 160 6.37 -11.89 5.64
N GLN A 161 7.67 -11.74 5.37
CA GLN A 161 8.56 -12.84 5.00
C GLN A 161 8.71 -13.84 6.15
N GLU A 162 8.96 -13.36 7.37
CA GLU A 162 9.06 -14.20 8.56
C GLU A 162 7.77 -15.00 8.79
N ALA A 163 6.61 -14.35 8.69
CA ALA A 163 5.31 -15.01 8.82
C ALA A 163 5.12 -16.12 7.79
N TYR A 164 5.51 -15.87 6.54
CA TYR A 164 5.48 -16.88 5.47
C TYR A 164 6.41 -18.06 5.78
N MET A 165 7.68 -17.81 6.12
CA MET A 165 8.64 -18.88 6.40
C MET A 165 8.23 -19.71 7.62
N ARG A 166 7.68 -19.08 8.66
CA ARG A 166 7.13 -19.80 9.82
C ARG A 166 5.98 -20.73 9.44
N ARG A 167 5.13 -20.33 8.50
CA ARG A 167 4.03 -21.17 8.01
C ARG A 167 4.57 -22.39 7.25
N GLU A 168 5.51 -22.18 6.33
CA GLU A 168 6.10 -23.28 5.57
C GLU A 168 6.90 -24.24 6.46
N LEU A 169 7.65 -23.71 7.42
CA LEU A 169 8.39 -24.54 8.38
C LEU A 169 7.45 -25.44 9.19
N LYS A 170 6.33 -24.90 9.69
CA LYS A 170 5.32 -25.69 10.41
C LYS A 170 4.73 -26.80 9.55
N LYS A 171 4.47 -26.51 8.27
CA LYS A 171 3.97 -27.50 7.31
C LYS A 171 4.96 -28.66 7.14
N ILE A 172 6.22 -28.34 6.85
CA ILE A 172 7.28 -29.35 6.67
C ILE A 172 7.49 -30.16 7.95
N GLN A 173 7.47 -29.53 9.13
CA GLN A 173 7.60 -30.23 10.41
C GLN A 173 6.44 -31.22 10.65
N ALA A 174 5.20 -30.84 10.33
CA ALA A 174 4.05 -31.72 10.45
C ALA A 174 4.12 -32.91 9.48
N GLU A 175 4.50 -32.66 8.23
CA GLU A 175 4.69 -33.70 7.22
C GLU A 175 5.81 -34.67 7.63
N ASN A 176 6.95 -34.16 8.10
CA ASN A 176 8.05 -34.98 8.59
C ASN A 176 7.66 -35.82 9.81
N ALA A 177 6.89 -35.26 10.75
CA ALA A 177 6.39 -36.01 11.91
C ALA A 177 5.48 -37.18 11.47
N ALA A 178 4.57 -36.93 10.52
CA ALA A 178 3.69 -37.97 9.98
C ALA A 178 4.48 -39.06 9.23
N LEU A 179 5.51 -38.68 8.46
CA LEU A 179 6.40 -39.61 7.78
C LEU A 179 7.22 -40.44 8.78
N ALA A 180 7.75 -39.82 9.83
CA ALA A 180 8.50 -40.51 10.89
C ALA A 180 7.63 -41.56 11.60
N GLN A 181 6.37 -41.24 11.90
CA GLN A 181 5.42 -42.20 12.45
C GLN A 181 5.16 -43.38 11.51
N LYS A 182 4.97 -43.13 10.21
CA LYS A 182 4.81 -44.20 9.21
C LYS A 182 6.04 -45.10 9.12
N VAL A 183 7.24 -44.52 9.12
CA VAL A 183 8.50 -45.30 9.10
C VAL A 183 8.62 -46.16 10.35
N GLN A 184 8.30 -45.61 11.52
CA GLN A 184 8.35 -46.36 12.78
C GLN A 184 7.37 -47.55 12.78
N GLY A 185 6.11 -47.33 12.40
CA GLY A 185 5.15 -48.42 12.26
C GLY A 185 5.56 -49.47 11.21
N GLY A 186 6.20 -49.03 10.12
CA GLY A 186 6.80 -49.93 9.13
C GLY A 186 7.91 -50.81 9.71
N ARG A 187 8.82 -50.23 10.51
CA ARG A 187 9.90 -50.96 11.18
C ARG A 187 9.39 -51.99 12.19
N GLU A 188 8.34 -51.64 12.93
CA GLU A 188 7.69 -52.55 13.88
C GLU A 188 7.06 -53.75 13.17
N SER A 189 6.35 -53.51 12.06
CA SER A 189 5.76 -54.57 11.23
C SER A 189 6.82 -55.52 10.63
N ILE A 190 7.94 -54.97 10.15
CA ILE A 190 9.09 -55.76 9.67
C ILE A 190 9.64 -56.63 10.80
N SER A 191 9.90 -56.04 11.97
CA SER A 191 10.44 -56.76 13.13
C SER A 191 9.51 -57.90 13.57
N GLN A 192 8.19 -57.65 13.59
CA GLN A 192 7.20 -58.69 13.91
C GLN A 192 7.21 -59.83 12.87
N THR A 193 7.32 -59.48 11.58
CA THR A 193 7.37 -60.47 10.50
C THR A 193 8.65 -61.31 10.59
N GLU A 194 9.79 -60.68 10.87
CA GLU A 194 11.07 -61.35 11.06
C GLU A 194 11.03 -62.35 12.23
N HIS A 195 10.43 -61.97 13.36
CA HIS A 195 10.20 -62.87 14.49
C HIS A 195 9.32 -64.07 14.12
N ARG A 196 8.24 -63.85 13.37
CA ARG A 196 7.35 -64.94 12.92
C ARG A 196 8.06 -65.91 11.99
N ILE A 197 8.86 -65.39 11.05
CA ILE A 197 9.67 -66.22 10.16
C ILE A 197 10.67 -67.05 10.97
N SER A 198 11.37 -66.42 11.92
CA SER A 198 12.36 -67.11 12.77
C SER A 198 11.72 -68.23 13.59
N ALA A 199 10.57 -67.97 14.21
CA ALA A 199 9.83 -68.97 14.98
C ALA A 199 9.38 -70.16 14.10
N ALA A 200 8.84 -69.88 12.90
CA ALA A 200 8.44 -70.93 11.96
C ALA A 200 9.64 -71.76 11.47
N VAL A 201 10.78 -71.12 11.23
CA VAL A 201 12.03 -71.80 10.87
C VAL A 201 12.50 -72.72 12.00
N ASP A 202 12.45 -72.27 13.25
CA ASP A 202 12.87 -73.08 14.39
C ASP A 202 11.91 -74.25 14.66
N GLU A 203 10.59 -74.05 14.52
CA GLU A 203 9.60 -75.13 14.58
C GLU A 203 9.83 -76.18 13.49
N TRP A 204 10.13 -75.74 12.26
CA TRP A 204 10.44 -76.64 11.16
C TRP A 204 11.72 -77.45 11.43
N LYS A 205 12.78 -76.81 11.96
CA LYS A 205 14.01 -77.53 12.36
C LYS A 205 13.71 -78.61 13.40
N VAL A 206 12.92 -78.30 14.43
CA VAL A 206 12.52 -79.29 15.45
C VAL A 206 11.80 -80.46 14.80
N SER A 207 10.81 -80.18 13.95
CA SER A 207 10.04 -81.22 13.24
C SER A 207 10.93 -82.13 12.38
N VAL A 208 11.91 -81.55 11.68
CA VAL A 208 12.89 -82.31 10.88
C VAL A 208 13.75 -83.19 11.78
N THR A 209 14.29 -82.67 12.88
CA THR A 209 15.09 -83.47 13.81
C THR A 209 14.30 -84.62 14.46
N GLU A 210 13.01 -84.40 14.75
CA GLU A 210 12.13 -85.45 15.26
C GLU A 210 11.87 -86.53 14.21
N PHE A 211 11.64 -86.12 12.95
CA PHE A 211 11.48 -87.04 11.83
C PHE A 211 12.75 -87.89 11.60
N GLU A 212 13.93 -87.27 11.60
CA GLU A 212 15.22 -87.96 11.48
C GLU A 212 15.43 -88.98 12.61
N ARG A 213 15.05 -88.61 13.85
CA ARG A 213 15.08 -89.52 15.01
C ARG A 213 14.14 -90.71 14.82
N LEU A 214 12.91 -90.47 14.36
CA LEU A 214 11.93 -91.53 14.09
C LEU A 214 12.43 -92.45 12.97
N ALA A 215 12.92 -91.90 11.86
CA ALA A 215 13.47 -92.66 10.75
C ALA A 215 14.63 -93.55 11.20
N SER A 216 15.55 -93.00 12.02
CA SER A 216 16.67 -93.76 12.58
C SER A 216 16.23 -94.90 13.51
N SER A 217 15.10 -94.75 14.23
CA SER A 217 14.55 -95.82 15.08
C SER A 217 13.86 -96.96 14.31
N LEU A 218 13.45 -96.71 13.06
CA LEU A 218 12.79 -97.67 12.19
C LEU A 218 13.77 -98.45 11.31
N CYS A 219 15.03 -98.03 11.24
CA CYS A 219 16.11 -98.77 10.61
C CYS A 219 16.81 -99.64 11.68
N PRO A 220 16.67 -100.97 11.67
CA PRO A 220 17.44 -101.82 12.56
C PRO A 220 18.91 -101.74 12.15
N ALA A 221 19.78 -101.33 13.08
CA ALA A 221 21.18 -101.74 13.02
C ALA A 221 21.20 -103.25 13.30
N ASP A 222 21.88 -104.01 12.43
CA ASP A 222 22.07 -105.47 12.43
C ASP A 222 21.02 -106.33 11.71
N VAL A 223 21.07 -106.36 10.37
CA VAL A 223 21.04 -107.62 9.59
C VAL A 223 21.87 -107.42 8.31
N PHE A 224 23.19 -107.58 8.39
CA PHE A 224 24.03 -108.14 7.31
C PHE A 224 25.38 -108.53 7.93
N ASP A 225 25.43 -109.74 8.49
CA ASP A 225 26.69 -110.42 8.80
C ASP A 225 26.58 -111.85 8.23
N VAL A 226 26.91 -111.99 6.93
CA VAL A 226 27.41 -113.20 6.21
C VAL A 226 28.13 -112.73 4.95
#